data_AF-A0A2M8Q857-F1
#
_entry.id   AF-A0A2M8Q857-F1
#
_cell.length_a   1.000
_cell.length_b   1.000
_cell.length_c   1.000
_cell.angle_alpha   90.00
_cell.angle_beta   90.00
_cell.angle_gamma   90.00
#
_symmetry.space_group_name_H-M   'P 1'
#
loop_
_entity.id
_entity.type
_entity.pdbx_description
1 polymer ?
#
loop_
_entity_poly.entity_id
_entity_poly.type
_entity_poly.pdbx_seq_one_letter_code
_entity_poly.pdbx_strand_id
1 'polypeptide(L)'
;PSSDVVFTHPPALSHHLRRSGYPLDAEPPAEHEDRAAYLDRIEAQVARRTDAALDLLAAHPWEFALVVYTEPDRVQHFFWADMMADHPLRSRCDVTSRTAEGIPRLYRALDVALGRLWEATRPDLLVVVSDHGFGPCSRKVNMNAWLREQGWLALRSLSRTAQVPGVLHRLRNWEPARVLKRTLFGRR
;
A
#
# COMPACT_ATOMS: atom_id res chain seq x y z
N PRO A 1 -0.23 11.43 6.05
CA PRO A 1 -0.98 12.43 6.85
C PRO A 1 -2.41 11.93 7.10
N SER A 2 -2.96 12.08 8.31
CA SER A 2 -4.36 11.72 8.53
C SER A 2 -5.28 12.69 7.81
N SER A 3 -6.49 12.25 7.51
CA SER A 3 -7.56 13.14 7.09
C SER A 3 -8.02 14.05 8.23
N ASP A 4 -7.35 14.20 9.38
CA ASP A 4 -7.79 15.15 10.42
C ASP A 4 -6.99 16.44 10.43
N VAL A 5 -6.00 16.55 9.54
CA VAL A 5 -5.17 17.75 9.40
C VAL A 5 -5.43 18.47 8.08
N VAL A 6 -5.11 19.76 8.04
CA VAL A 6 -5.08 20.51 6.77
C VAL A 6 -3.90 20.00 5.96
N PHE A 7 -4.17 19.41 4.80
CA PHE A 7 -3.17 18.80 3.91
C PHE A 7 -3.02 19.52 2.57
N THR A 8 -3.69 20.67 2.40
CA THR A 8 -3.68 21.44 1.16
C THR A 8 -3.17 22.86 1.39
N HIS A 9 -2.61 23.43 0.33
CA HIS A 9 -2.51 24.87 0.16
C HIS A 9 -3.26 25.25 -1.13
N PRO A 10 -4.18 26.23 -1.10
CA PRO A 10 -4.69 26.93 0.08
C PRO A 10 -5.49 25.98 1.02
N PRO A 11 -5.64 26.31 2.32
CA PRO A 11 -6.33 25.44 3.29
C PRO A 11 -7.78 25.10 2.93
N ALA A 12 -8.49 26.04 2.29
CA ALA A 12 -9.89 25.87 1.90
C ALA A 12 -10.13 24.72 0.91
N LEU A 13 -9.12 24.38 0.11
CA LEU A 13 -9.19 23.29 -0.86
C LEU A 13 -9.44 21.93 -0.19
N SER A 14 -8.92 21.73 1.02
CA SER A 14 -9.10 20.49 1.76
C SER A 14 -10.57 20.14 1.97
N HIS A 15 -11.46 21.12 2.17
CA HIS A 15 -12.90 20.89 2.30
C HIS A 15 -13.56 20.39 1.01
N HIS A 16 -13.13 20.91 -0.14
CA HIS A 16 -13.62 20.45 -1.43
C HIS A 16 -13.17 19.00 -1.69
N LEU A 17 -11.87 18.72 -1.52
CA LEU A 17 -11.31 17.37 -1.72
C LEU A 17 -11.90 16.33 -0.77
N ARG A 18 -12.22 16.70 0.48
CA ARG A 18 -12.91 15.81 1.41
C ARG A 18 -14.31 15.45 0.95
N ARG A 19 -15.08 16.43 0.46
CA ARG A 19 -16.45 16.23 0.00
C ARG A 19 -16.51 15.37 -1.27
N SER A 20 -15.51 15.45 -2.14
CA SER A 20 -15.38 14.54 -3.30
C SER A 20 -14.83 13.15 -2.94
N GLY A 21 -14.39 12.96 -1.69
CA GLY A 21 -13.81 11.70 -1.22
C GLY A 21 -12.42 11.44 -1.80
N TYR A 22 -11.62 12.48 -1.98
CA TYR A 22 -10.26 12.39 -2.50
C TYR A 22 -9.37 11.45 -1.66
N PRO A 23 -8.66 10.50 -2.30
CA PRO A 23 -7.76 9.59 -1.60
C PRO A 23 -6.40 10.24 -1.34
N LEU A 24 -6.12 10.52 -0.06
CA LEU A 24 -4.84 11.10 0.39
C LEU A 24 -3.65 10.20 0.11
N ASP A 25 -3.81 8.90 0.33
CA ASP A 25 -2.80 7.89 0.03
C ASP A 25 -3.48 6.60 -0.41
N ALA A 26 -2.73 5.80 -1.17
CA ALA A 26 -3.06 4.42 -1.43
C ALA A 26 -2.68 3.61 -0.19
N GLU A 27 -3.58 3.60 0.79
CA GLU A 27 -3.40 2.85 2.02
C GLU A 27 -3.26 1.35 1.71
N PRO A 28 -2.34 0.64 2.40
CA PRO A 28 -2.23 -0.80 2.26
C PRO A 28 -3.58 -1.48 2.58
N PRO A 29 -3.79 -2.72 2.13
CA PRO A 29 -5.00 -3.46 2.46
C PRO A 29 -5.17 -3.54 3.99
N ALA A 30 -6.39 -3.32 4.46
CA ALA A 30 -6.69 -3.44 5.89
C ALA A 30 -6.46 -4.88 6.36
N GLU A 31 -6.27 -5.07 7.68
CA GLU A 31 -6.20 -6.41 8.25
C GLU A 31 -7.50 -7.16 7.90
N HIS A 32 -7.37 -8.26 7.15
CA HIS A 32 -8.47 -9.08 6.61
C HIS A 32 -9.28 -8.48 5.45
N GLU A 33 -8.82 -7.41 4.79
CA GLU A 33 -9.43 -6.96 3.54
C GLU A 33 -9.26 -8.02 2.45
N ASP A 34 -10.36 -8.33 1.75
CA ASP A 34 -10.31 -9.19 0.57
C ASP A 34 -9.41 -8.56 -0.51
N ARG A 35 -8.50 -9.34 -1.08
CA ARG A 35 -7.50 -8.86 -2.04
C ARG A 35 -8.14 -8.28 -3.30
N ALA A 36 -9.28 -8.84 -3.75
CA ALA A 36 -9.97 -8.31 -4.91
C ALA A 36 -10.75 -7.04 -4.59
N ALA A 37 -11.35 -6.95 -3.40
CA ALA A 37 -11.95 -5.70 -2.91
C ALA A 37 -10.92 -4.57 -2.79
N TYR A 38 -9.68 -4.90 -2.37
CA TYR A 38 -8.58 -3.96 -2.36
C TYR A 38 -8.23 -3.42 -3.76
N LEU A 39 -8.24 -4.28 -4.79
CA LEU A 39 -8.02 -3.85 -6.18
C LEU A 39 -9.13 -2.89 -6.65
N ASP A 40 -10.39 -3.19 -6.36
CA ASP A 40 -11.52 -2.31 -6.71
C ASP A 40 -11.41 -0.95 -6.03
N ARG A 41 -11.00 -0.94 -4.76
CA ARG A 41 -10.74 0.30 -4.01
C ARG A 41 -9.63 1.11 -4.68
N ILE A 42 -8.53 0.47 -5.04
CA ILE A 42 -7.39 1.14 -5.71
C ILE A 42 -7.80 1.70 -7.08
N GLU A 43 -8.53 0.95 -7.90
CA GLU A 43 -9.06 1.43 -9.19
C GLU A 43 -9.97 2.67 -8.98
N ALA A 44 -10.83 2.65 -7.97
CA ALA A 44 -11.65 3.80 -7.60
C ALA A 44 -10.81 4.99 -7.09
N GLN A 45 -9.68 4.75 -6.43
CA GLN A 45 -8.77 5.81 -5.99
C GLN A 45 -8.11 6.51 -7.17
N VAL A 46 -7.67 5.77 -8.19
CA VAL A 46 -7.16 6.36 -9.46
C VAL A 46 -8.20 7.27 -10.07
N ALA A 47 -9.45 6.80 -10.19
CA ALA A 47 -10.54 7.60 -10.75
C ALA A 47 -10.79 8.88 -9.96
N ARG A 48 -10.93 8.79 -8.63
CA ARG A 48 -11.18 9.96 -7.75
C ARG A 48 -10.03 10.97 -7.78
N ARG A 49 -8.78 10.51 -7.86
CA ARG A 49 -7.64 11.42 -8.00
C ARG A 49 -7.67 12.14 -9.35
N THR A 50 -8.03 11.43 -10.41
CA THR A 50 -8.21 12.00 -11.75
C THR A 50 -9.31 13.05 -11.75
N ASP A 51 -10.46 12.75 -11.16
CA ASP A 51 -11.59 13.68 -11.07
C ASP A 51 -11.21 14.97 -10.35
N ALA A 52 -10.54 14.85 -9.19
CA ALA A 52 -10.06 16.02 -8.46
C ALA A 52 -9.02 16.85 -9.23
N ALA A 53 -8.15 16.20 -10.01
CA ALA A 53 -7.20 16.91 -10.86
C ALA A 53 -7.93 17.68 -11.97
N LEU A 54 -8.90 17.06 -12.63
CA LEU A 54 -9.72 17.68 -13.67
C LEU A 54 -10.54 18.86 -13.13
N ASP A 55 -11.14 18.72 -11.95
CA ASP A 55 -11.88 19.80 -11.29
C ASP A 55 -10.97 21.01 -11.02
N LEU A 56 -9.73 20.78 -10.57
CA LEU A 56 -8.77 21.85 -10.30
C LEU A 56 -8.25 22.50 -11.58
N LEU A 57 -7.95 21.71 -12.62
CA LEU A 57 -7.54 22.20 -13.93
C LEU A 57 -8.62 23.06 -14.59
N ALA A 58 -9.90 22.75 -14.35
CA ALA A 58 -11.04 23.52 -14.87
C ALA A 58 -11.35 24.77 -14.03
N ALA A 59 -11.17 24.71 -12.71
CA ALA A 59 -11.54 25.79 -11.80
C ALA A 59 -10.51 26.92 -11.69
N HIS A 60 -9.25 26.67 -12.09
CA HIS A 60 -8.15 27.61 -11.87
C HIS A 60 -7.29 27.76 -13.12
N PRO A 61 -6.78 28.98 -13.42
CA PRO A 61 -5.72 29.11 -14.40
C PRO A 61 -4.46 28.41 -13.91
N TRP A 62 -3.73 27.77 -14.83
CA TRP A 62 -2.52 27.03 -14.52
C TRP A 62 -1.47 27.22 -15.62
N GLU A 63 -0.20 27.29 -15.22
CA GLU A 63 0.97 27.23 -16.13
C GLU A 63 1.69 25.87 -15.99
N PHE A 64 1.48 25.20 -14.85
CA PHE A 64 2.05 23.89 -14.53
C PHE A 64 1.09 23.14 -13.61
N ALA A 65 0.86 21.87 -13.91
CA ALA A 65 0.10 20.95 -13.07
C ALA A 65 0.88 19.65 -12.87
N LEU A 66 0.81 19.11 -11.66
CA LEU A 66 1.43 17.84 -11.30
C LEU A 66 0.39 16.96 -10.61
N VAL A 67 0.20 15.76 -11.16
CA VAL A 67 -0.66 14.73 -10.57
C VAL A 67 0.21 13.51 -10.28
N VAL A 68 0.18 13.05 -9.03
CA VAL A 68 0.97 11.89 -8.57
C VAL A 68 0.03 10.72 -8.30
N TYR A 69 0.30 9.59 -8.94
CA TYR A 69 -0.39 8.31 -8.66
C TYR A 69 0.53 7.40 -7.85
N THR A 70 0.13 7.07 -6.62
CA THR A 70 0.90 6.17 -5.73
C THR A 70 0.43 4.73 -5.79
N GLU A 71 -0.71 4.47 -6.42
CA GLU A 71 -1.32 3.15 -6.58
C GLU A 71 -0.38 2.12 -7.25
N PRO A 72 0.43 2.46 -8.27
CA PRO A 72 1.38 1.52 -8.88
C PRO A 72 2.33 0.90 -7.87
N ASP A 73 2.90 1.69 -6.97
CA ASP A 73 3.82 1.19 -5.95
C ASP A 73 3.12 0.13 -5.08
N ARG A 74 1.93 0.46 -4.59
CA ARG A 74 1.16 -0.41 -3.69
C ARG A 74 0.75 -1.70 -4.39
N VAL A 75 0.10 -1.61 -5.54
CA VAL A 75 -0.39 -2.81 -6.24
C VAL A 75 0.77 -3.72 -6.62
N GLN A 76 1.88 -3.15 -7.09
CA GLN A 76 3.04 -3.98 -7.44
C GLN A 76 3.65 -4.64 -6.19
N HIS A 77 3.70 -3.97 -5.03
CA HIS A 77 4.14 -4.62 -3.78
C HIS A 77 3.28 -5.81 -3.35
N PHE A 78 1.96 -5.77 -3.58
CA PHE A 78 1.03 -6.79 -3.10
C PHE A 78 0.71 -7.91 -4.11
N PHE A 79 0.77 -7.63 -5.41
CA PHE A 79 0.26 -8.53 -6.45
C PHE A 79 1.33 -9.07 -7.41
N TRP A 80 2.59 -8.66 -7.28
CA TRP A 80 3.65 -9.16 -8.18
C TRP A 80 3.78 -10.69 -8.19
N ALA A 81 3.72 -11.29 -7.00
CA ALA A 81 3.79 -12.75 -6.85
C ALA A 81 2.57 -13.47 -7.45
N ASP A 82 1.41 -12.82 -7.50
CA ASP A 82 0.16 -13.39 -8.03
C ASP A 82 0.19 -13.49 -9.56
N MET A 83 0.87 -12.53 -10.22
CA MET A 83 1.03 -12.50 -11.68
C MET A 83 2.01 -13.57 -12.20
N MET A 84 2.99 -13.98 -11.38
CA MET A 84 4.07 -14.88 -11.78
C MET A 84 3.87 -16.30 -11.27
N ALA A 85 3.67 -17.26 -12.18
CA ALA A 85 3.44 -18.66 -11.85
C ALA A 85 4.65 -19.33 -11.17
N ASP A 86 5.86 -18.89 -11.53
CA ASP A 86 7.15 -19.38 -11.03
C ASP A 86 7.69 -18.60 -9.83
N HIS A 87 6.93 -17.65 -9.27
CA HIS A 87 7.40 -16.83 -8.16
C HIS A 87 7.69 -17.67 -6.91
N PRO A 88 8.85 -17.51 -6.22
CA PRO A 88 9.19 -18.33 -5.05
C PRO A 88 8.21 -18.22 -3.87
N LEU A 89 7.45 -17.12 -3.81
CA LEU A 89 6.42 -16.89 -2.80
C LEU A 89 5.00 -17.21 -3.28
N ARG A 90 4.82 -17.74 -4.51
CA ARG A 90 3.51 -18.03 -5.11
C ARG A 90 2.63 -18.92 -4.25
N SER A 91 3.22 -19.95 -3.64
CA SER A 91 2.50 -20.89 -2.75
C SER A 91 2.00 -20.26 -1.45
N ARG A 92 2.40 -19.03 -1.14
CA ARG A 92 1.96 -18.27 0.04
C ARG A 92 0.88 -17.24 -0.29
N CYS A 93 0.53 -17.09 -1.56
CA CYS A 93 -0.49 -16.16 -2.02
C CYS A 93 -1.82 -16.89 -2.20
N ASP A 94 -2.91 -16.25 -1.81
CA ASP A 94 -4.26 -16.64 -2.21
C ASP A 94 -4.54 -16.04 -3.59
N VAL A 95 -4.15 -16.77 -4.64
CA VAL A 95 -4.22 -16.29 -6.03
C VAL A 95 -5.52 -16.70 -6.68
N THR A 96 -6.25 -15.70 -7.15
CA THR A 96 -7.41 -15.88 -8.03
C THR A 96 -7.07 -15.35 -9.43
N SER A 97 -7.89 -15.64 -10.44
CA SER A 97 -7.76 -15.01 -11.77
C SER A 97 -7.76 -13.48 -11.66
N ARG A 98 -8.57 -12.94 -10.76
CA ARG A 98 -8.70 -11.50 -10.52
C ARG A 98 -7.44 -10.89 -9.90
N THR A 99 -6.84 -11.54 -8.91
CA THR A 99 -5.63 -11.01 -8.26
C THR A 99 -4.38 -11.19 -9.12
N ALA A 100 -4.32 -12.23 -9.97
CA ALA A 100 -3.27 -12.39 -10.97
C ALA A 100 -3.28 -11.26 -12.01
N GLU A 101 -4.45 -10.69 -12.31
CA GLU A 101 -4.61 -9.52 -13.18
C GLU A 101 -4.46 -8.17 -12.46
N GLY A 102 -4.13 -8.14 -11.16
CA GLY A 102 -4.12 -6.92 -10.36
C GLY A 102 -3.26 -5.79 -10.93
N ILE A 103 -2.03 -6.11 -11.34
CA ILE A 103 -1.11 -5.13 -11.96
C ILE A 103 -1.63 -4.67 -13.33
N PRO A 104 -1.94 -5.56 -14.31
CA PRO A 104 -2.52 -5.15 -15.58
C PRO A 104 -3.81 -4.34 -15.48
N ARG A 105 -4.69 -4.65 -14.51
CA ARG A 105 -5.93 -3.90 -14.27
C ARG A 105 -5.65 -2.47 -13.82
N LEU A 106 -4.72 -2.29 -12.88
CA LEU A 106 -4.31 -0.95 -12.46
C LEU A 106 -3.76 -0.13 -13.63
N TYR A 107 -2.89 -0.71 -14.45
CA TYR A 107 -2.32 0.02 -15.60
C TYR A 107 -3.39 0.40 -16.63
N ARG A 108 -4.43 -0.43 -16.83
CA ARG A 108 -5.60 -0.04 -17.65
C ARG A 108 -6.39 1.12 -17.04
N ALA A 109 -6.57 1.14 -15.71
CA ALA A 109 -7.23 2.26 -15.04
C ALA A 109 -6.42 3.56 -15.17
N LEU A 110 -5.09 3.48 -15.07
CA LEU A 110 -4.20 4.62 -15.30
C LEU A 110 -4.22 5.10 -16.75
N ASP A 111 -4.25 4.19 -17.73
CA ASP A 111 -4.36 4.55 -19.14
C ASP A 111 -5.63 5.38 -19.41
N VAL A 112 -6.77 4.94 -18.87
CA VAL A 112 -8.03 5.71 -18.94
C VAL A 112 -7.89 7.07 -18.24
N ALA A 113 -7.29 7.12 -17.06
CA ALA A 113 -7.07 8.37 -16.32
C ALA A 113 -6.20 9.38 -17.09
N LEU A 114 -5.08 8.90 -17.66
CA LEU A 114 -4.18 9.71 -18.48
C LEU A 114 -4.85 10.18 -19.76
N GLY A 115 -5.67 9.34 -20.40
CA GLY A 115 -6.48 9.73 -21.55
C GLY A 115 -7.42 10.90 -21.21
N ARG A 116 -8.09 10.86 -20.05
CA ARG A 116 -8.97 11.95 -19.61
C ARG A 116 -8.22 13.25 -19.34
N LEU A 117 -7.06 13.17 -18.68
CA LEU A 117 -6.20 14.34 -18.43
C LEU A 117 -5.70 14.94 -19.75
N TRP A 118 -5.26 14.08 -20.67
CA TRP A 118 -4.78 14.50 -21.98
C TRP A 118 -5.85 15.24 -22.78
N GLU A 119 -7.08 14.73 -22.85
CA GLU A 119 -8.18 15.44 -23.53
C GLU A 119 -8.50 16.79 -22.87
N ALA A 120 -8.38 16.90 -21.54
CA ALA A 120 -8.68 18.13 -20.82
C ALA A 120 -7.58 19.21 -20.91
N THR A 121 -6.33 18.81 -21.18
CA THR A 121 -5.18 19.73 -21.22
C THR A 121 -4.62 19.95 -22.62
N ARG A 122 -5.19 19.35 -23.68
CA ARG A 122 -4.70 19.64 -25.04
C ARG A 122 -4.97 21.10 -25.42
N PRO A 123 -4.06 21.74 -26.19
CA PRO A 123 -2.88 21.16 -26.84
C PRO A 123 -1.58 21.21 -26.03
N ASP A 124 -1.64 21.41 -24.70
CA ASP A 124 -0.44 21.55 -23.86
C ASP A 124 0.38 20.26 -23.76
N LEU A 125 1.61 20.36 -23.24
CA LEU A 125 2.52 19.23 -23.10
C LEU A 125 2.17 18.36 -21.87
N LEU A 126 1.90 17.07 -22.10
CA LEU A 126 1.79 16.07 -21.05
C LEU A 126 3.08 15.23 -20.97
N VAL A 127 3.70 15.19 -19.78
CA VAL A 127 4.87 14.36 -19.50
C VAL A 127 4.51 13.33 -18.44
N VAL A 128 4.80 12.06 -18.71
CA VAL A 128 4.61 10.95 -17.77
C VAL A 128 5.97 10.46 -17.32
N VAL A 129 6.20 10.47 -16.00
CA VAL A 129 7.48 10.07 -15.37
C VAL A 129 7.21 9.10 -14.25
N SER A 130 8.10 8.12 -14.09
CA SER A 130 8.18 7.24 -12.93
C SER A 130 9.49 7.51 -12.21
N ASP A 131 9.45 7.60 -10.88
CA ASP A 131 10.64 7.79 -10.05
C ASP A 131 11.50 6.52 -9.96
N HIS A 132 10.87 5.35 -10.06
CA HIS A 132 11.54 4.06 -10.15
C HIS A 132 10.74 3.01 -10.93
N GLY A 133 11.36 1.85 -11.17
CA GLY A 133 10.70 0.66 -11.71
C GLY A 133 10.25 -0.32 -10.61
N PHE A 134 9.85 -1.52 -11.02
CA PHE A 134 9.47 -2.60 -10.11
C PHE A 134 9.92 -3.97 -10.62
N GLY A 135 10.01 -4.95 -9.71
CA GLY A 135 10.46 -6.31 -10.00
C GLY A 135 10.09 -7.31 -8.90
N PRO A 136 10.27 -8.61 -9.15
CA PRO A 136 9.93 -9.64 -8.18
C PRO A 136 10.81 -9.56 -6.93
N CYS A 137 10.20 -9.69 -5.76
CA CYS A 137 10.88 -9.73 -4.47
C CYS A 137 10.66 -11.09 -3.82
N SER A 138 11.68 -11.95 -3.86
CA SER A 138 11.62 -13.32 -3.30
C SER A 138 12.13 -13.42 -1.86
N ARG A 139 12.81 -12.40 -1.35
CA ARG A 139 13.43 -12.39 -0.02
C ARG A 139 13.26 -11.04 0.66
N LYS A 140 12.94 -11.07 1.96
CA LYS A 140 12.89 -9.89 2.84
C LYS A 140 13.74 -10.16 4.07
N VAL A 141 14.57 -9.20 4.46
CA VAL A 141 15.39 -9.28 5.67
C VAL A 141 14.81 -8.31 6.69
N ASN A 142 14.48 -8.81 7.89
CA ASN A 142 14.09 -7.94 8.99
C ASN A 142 15.35 -7.37 9.65
N MET A 143 15.82 -6.23 9.12
CA MET A 143 17.04 -5.59 9.60
C MET A 143 16.98 -5.25 11.09
N ASN A 144 15.81 -4.84 11.59
CA ASN A 144 15.63 -4.53 13.01
C ASN A 144 15.82 -5.76 13.91
N ALA A 145 15.30 -6.92 13.48
CA ALA A 145 15.51 -8.17 14.20
C ALA A 145 16.98 -8.60 14.17
N TRP A 146 17.61 -8.54 12.99
CA TRP A 146 19.02 -8.90 12.80
C TRP A 146 19.96 -8.00 13.62
N LEU A 147 19.81 -6.68 13.55
CA LEU A 147 20.62 -5.73 14.33
C LEU A 147 20.46 -5.92 15.83
N ARG A 148 19.26 -6.27 16.29
CA ARG A 148 19.01 -6.60 17.70
C ARG A 148 19.72 -7.89 18.11
N GLU A 149 19.72 -8.90 17.25
CA GLU A 149 20.46 -10.16 17.47
C GLU A 149 21.97 -9.94 17.50
N GLN A 150 22.50 -9.00 16.71
CA GLN A 150 23.92 -8.61 16.75
C GLN A 150 24.28 -7.71 17.96
N GLY A 151 23.29 -7.27 18.75
CA GLY A 151 23.49 -6.35 19.88
C GLY A 151 23.73 -4.89 19.47
N TRP A 152 23.55 -4.53 18.20
CA TRP A 152 23.74 -3.17 17.69
C TRP A 152 22.50 -2.29 17.80
N LEU A 153 21.31 -2.91 17.91
CA LEU A 153 20.04 -2.21 18.13
C LEU A 153 19.47 -2.53 19.50
N ALA A 154 19.31 -1.49 20.33
CA ALA A 154 18.59 -1.56 21.59
C ALA A 154 17.24 -0.85 21.44
N LEU A 155 16.16 -1.52 21.84
CA LEU A 155 14.85 -0.87 21.95
C LEU A 155 14.90 0.09 23.14
N ARG A 156 14.51 1.35 22.91
CA ARG A 156 14.35 2.29 24.01
C ARG A 156 13.22 1.77 24.90
N SER A 157 13.54 1.51 26.16
CA SER A 157 12.54 1.21 27.18
C SER A 157 11.60 2.41 27.28
N LEU A 158 10.40 2.31 26.70
CA LEU A 158 9.29 3.13 27.14
C LEU A 158 9.06 2.76 28.61
N SER A 159 9.27 3.71 29.50
CA SER A 159 9.25 3.48 30.94
C SER A 159 7.91 2.88 31.39
N ARG A 160 8.01 1.61 31.82
CA ARG A 160 7.22 0.87 32.83
C ARG A 160 5.70 0.69 32.61
N THR A 161 5.33 -0.49 32.12
CA THR A 161 4.64 -1.51 32.94
C THR A 161 4.86 -2.92 32.35
N ALA A 162 5.20 -3.88 33.21
CA ALA A 162 5.40 -5.32 32.96
C ALA A 162 6.63 -5.73 32.12
N GLN A 163 7.83 -5.60 32.71
CA GLN A 163 8.92 -6.54 32.40
C GLN A 163 8.59 -7.89 33.05
N VAL A 164 8.24 -8.89 32.24
CA VAL A 164 8.30 -10.29 32.66
C VAL A 164 9.77 -10.73 32.54
N PRO A 165 10.40 -11.30 33.58
CA PRO A 165 11.81 -11.70 33.52
C PRO A 165 12.10 -12.64 32.33
N GLY A 166 13.21 -12.40 31.64
CA GLY A 166 13.63 -13.09 30.40
C GLY A 166 13.82 -14.61 30.48
N VAL A 167 13.56 -15.24 31.63
CA VAL A 167 13.52 -16.70 31.80
C VAL A 167 12.26 -17.29 31.14
N LEU A 168 11.12 -16.59 31.17
CA LEU A 168 9.87 -17.06 30.53
C LEU A 168 9.89 -16.93 29.00
N HIS A 169 10.70 -16.02 28.44
CA HIS A 169 10.84 -15.89 26.98
C HIS A 169 11.60 -17.08 26.36
N ARG A 170 12.50 -17.72 27.12
CA ARG A 170 13.24 -18.92 26.69
C ARG A 170 12.36 -20.19 26.67
N LEU A 171 11.35 -20.29 27.54
CA LEU A 171 10.42 -21.42 27.55
C LEU A 171 9.35 -21.33 26.45
N ARG A 172 9.05 -20.13 25.92
CA ARG A 172 8.07 -19.93 24.83
C ARG A 172 8.50 -20.53 23.49
N ASN A 173 9.79 -20.75 23.30
CA ASN A 173 10.37 -21.37 22.10
C ASN A 173 10.83 -22.82 22.33
N TRP A 174 10.50 -23.41 23.48
CA TRP A 174 10.80 -24.80 23.75
C TRP A 174 9.80 -25.70 23.01
N GLU A 175 10.30 -26.50 22.07
CA GLU A 175 9.56 -27.44 21.21
C GLU A 175 8.41 -28.19 21.92
N PRO A 176 8.58 -28.75 23.14
CA PRO A 176 7.51 -29.48 23.82
C PRO A 176 6.28 -28.61 24.13
N ALA A 177 6.47 -27.31 24.43
CA ALA A 177 5.39 -26.39 24.75
C ALA A 177 4.57 -25.98 23.51
N ARG A 178 5.18 -25.99 22.32
CA ARG A 178 4.48 -25.76 21.04
C ARG A 178 3.60 -26.94 20.66
N VAL A 179 4.08 -28.17 20.89
CA VAL A 179 3.32 -29.40 20.66
C VAL A 179 2.10 -29.44 21.58
N LEU A 180 2.27 -29.18 22.88
CA LEU A 180 1.19 -29.20 23.87
C LEU A 180 0.08 -28.16 23.58
N LYS A 181 0.47 -26.97 23.08
CA LYS A 181 -0.50 -25.92 22.71
C LYS A 181 -1.32 -26.29 21.47
N ARG A 182 -0.72 -27.03 20.53
CA ARG A 182 -1.42 -27.61 19.36
C ARG A 182 -2.39 -28.72 19.76
N THR A 183 -2.07 -29.51 20.78
CA THR A 183 -2.93 -30.60 21.27
C THR A 183 -4.09 -30.09 22.14
N LEU A 184 -3.88 -29.03 22.93
CA LEU A 184 -4.90 -28.51 23.86
C LEU A 184 -5.83 -27.47 23.23
N PHE A 185 -5.36 -26.71 22.21
CA PHE A 185 -6.13 -25.60 21.63
C PHE A 185 -6.34 -25.71 20.11
N GLY A 186 -5.91 -26.81 19.48
CA GLY A 186 -6.29 -27.16 18.11
C GLY A 186 -7.69 -27.77 18.09
N ARG A 187 -8.74 -26.95 17.92
CA ARG A 187 -10.06 -27.46 17.52
C ARG A 187 -10.09 -27.66 16.00
N ARG A 188 -10.82 -28.72 15.64
CA ARG A 188 -11.13 -29.26 14.31
C ARG A 188 -11.52 -28.20 13.30
#